data_AF-A0A1Q7LAL4-F1
#
_entry.id   AF-A0A1Q7LAL4-F1
#
_cell.length_a   1.000
_cell.length_b   1.000
_cell.length_c   1.000
_cell.angle_alpha   90.00
_cell.angle_beta   90.00
_cell.angle_gamma   90.00
#
_symmetry.space_group_name_H-M   'P 1'
#
loop_
_entity.id
_entity.type
_entity.pdbx_description
1 polymer ?
#
loop_
_entity_poly.entity_id
_entity_poly.type
_entity_poly.pdbx_seq_one_letter_code
_entity_poly.pdbx_strand_id
1 'polypeptide(L)'
;MVRKFSALVVLAGFLVSPAAGFDTYWLSQCSQKVGEQFGFTEDAWKIMQLGNFSPDFFGPVSEYASKNLKGQELEVLNQSEANNPQVRGAAIFFHFDNLNSDFQSNSDFGYLFSHLLGGTQNLLASYNKLHVDERTRKVLTLITLGASLHAVQDFYSHSDWIHNDFDKTDAKMVKLPSGGFRAPTWFEFLSKHTDPNKWPFQVKSGIYPPIASARNTHTRMNHDNSRLMYTEYENPGQPLRSQAEYHNAGPVPARGDDASDLAHQQLAVNTATAASIEWVKKVEDNSDARKAIESAKGWNLKTHDPHLAKELEAGTVTEMAISCAAGKWDGDDPPGDRGTLCRSVLERKMNSIGGTTGSQLESEIIGLAANLVMPFALKFTGMFWDVHGQYHILERLAEGVGSNSGHYSFAQK
;
A
#
# COMPACT_ATOMS: atom_id res chain seq x y z
N MET A 1 5.01 8.94 29.30
CA MET A 1 4.03 7.87 29.64
C MET A 1 2.79 7.97 28.75
N VAL A 2 2.28 9.19 28.51
CA VAL A 2 1.15 9.47 27.59
C VAL A 2 1.34 8.84 26.20
N ARG A 3 2.42 9.14 25.46
CA ARG A 3 2.73 8.58 24.12
C ARG A 3 2.67 7.05 23.98
N LYS A 4 2.86 6.27 25.07
CA LYS A 4 2.81 4.80 25.02
C LYS A 4 1.37 4.28 25.02
N PHE A 5 0.51 4.93 25.80
CA PHE A 5 -0.90 4.56 25.97
C PHE A 5 -1.72 4.94 24.74
N SER A 6 -1.40 6.11 24.23
CA SER A 6 -1.82 6.72 22.99
C SER A 6 -1.88 5.78 21.78
N ALA A 7 -0.72 5.24 21.38
CA ALA A 7 -0.61 4.48 20.15
C ALA A 7 -1.20 3.06 20.28
N LEU A 8 -1.25 2.56 21.53
CA LEU A 8 -1.81 1.28 21.92
C LEU A 8 -3.30 1.21 21.65
N VAL A 9 -3.96 2.36 21.71
CA VAL A 9 -5.38 2.42 21.44
C VAL A 9 -5.67 2.81 20.00
N VAL A 10 -4.80 3.60 19.36
CA VAL A 10 -4.88 3.84 17.92
C VAL A 10 -4.89 2.55 17.11
N LEU A 11 -4.01 1.60 17.44
CA LEU A 11 -4.02 0.28 16.79
C LEU A 11 -5.22 -0.57 17.15
N ALA A 12 -5.68 -0.56 18.41
CA ALA A 12 -6.87 -1.29 18.85
C ALA A 12 -8.13 -0.91 18.05
N GLY A 13 -8.26 0.38 17.70
CA GLY A 13 -9.29 0.86 16.78
C GLY A 13 -9.09 0.49 15.32
N PHE A 14 -7.88 0.10 14.89
CA PHE A 14 -7.64 -0.43 13.53
C PHE A 14 -8.03 -1.92 13.40
N LEU A 15 -8.01 -2.70 14.50
CA LEU A 15 -8.19 -4.17 14.47
C LEU A 15 -9.64 -4.64 14.22
N VAL A 16 -10.62 -3.73 14.20
CA VAL A 16 -12.06 -4.06 14.17
C VAL A 16 -12.71 -3.86 12.79
N SER A 17 -11.93 -3.47 11.77
CA SER A 17 -12.43 -3.05 10.45
C SER A 17 -12.50 -4.16 9.40
N PRO A 18 -13.68 -4.45 8.83
CA PRO A 18 -13.81 -5.16 7.55
C PRO A 18 -13.49 -4.25 6.34
N ALA A 19 -13.16 -2.97 6.54
CA ALA A 19 -13.20 -1.93 5.51
C ALA A 19 -11.85 -1.59 4.85
N ALA A 20 -10.73 -2.20 5.26
CA ALA A 20 -9.40 -1.79 4.77
C ALA A 20 -8.59 -2.97 4.19
N GLY A 21 -8.81 -3.27 2.89
CA GLY A 21 -7.98 -4.19 2.09
C GLY A 21 -6.53 -3.76 2.18
N PHE A 22 -5.63 -4.59 2.69
CA PHE A 22 -4.22 -4.23 2.81
C PHE A 22 -3.39 -5.11 1.89
N ASP A 23 -2.89 -4.54 0.80
CA ASP A 23 -1.96 -5.19 -0.14
C ASP A 23 -0.55 -5.39 0.47
N THR A 24 -0.42 -5.27 1.79
CA THR A 24 0.84 -5.19 2.54
C THR A 24 1.84 -6.32 2.26
N TYR A 25 1.41 -7.56 2.02
CA TYR A 25 2.36 -8.63 1.73
C TYR A 25 2.95 -8.48 0.32
N TRP A 26 2.11 -8.40 -0.71
CA TRP A 26 2.57 -8.27 -2.08
C TRP A 26 3.30 -6.96 -2.34
N LEU A 27 2.85 -5.84 -1.77
CA LEU A 27 3.55 -4.56 -1.86
C LEU A 27 4.90 -4.61 -1.13
N SER A 28 4.95 -5.24 0.05
CA SER A 28 6.21 -5.52 0.74
C SER A 28 7.16 -6.34 -0.12
N GLN A 29 6.67 -7.40 -0.79
CA GLN A 29 7.47 -8.24 -1.67
C GLN A 29 7.99 -7.44 -2.88
N CYS A 30 7.14 -6.62 -3.51
CA CYS A 30 7.55 -5.72 -4.59
C CYS A 30 8.67 -4.78 -4.13
N SER A 31 8.51 -4.16 -2.97
CA SER A 31 9.51 -3.27 -2.35
C SER A 31 10.82 -3.99 -2.02
N GLN A 32 10.75 -5.21 -1.49
CA GLN A 32 11.93 -6.06 -1.28
C GLN A 32 12.67 -6.34 -2.59
N LYS A 33 11.94 -6.70 -3.65
CA LYS A 33 12.52 -6.99 -4.98
C LYS A 33 13.19 -5.77 -5.60
N VAL A 34 12.63 -4.58 -5.41
CA VAL A 34 13.32 -3.31 -5.74
C VAL A 34 14.60 -3.19 -4.94
N GLY A 35 14.53 -3.42 -3.62
CA GLY A 35 15.70 -3.38 -2.75
C GLY A 35 16.84 -4.28 -3.23
N GLU A 36 16.53 -5.55 -3.51
CA GLU A 36 17.46 -6.55 -4.06
C GLU A 36 18.05 -6.12 -5.41
N GLN A 37 17.20 -5.65 -6.34
CA GLN A 37 17.60 -5.28 -7.70
C GLN A 37 18.57 -4.08 -7.74
N PHE A 38 18.46 -3.16 -6.79
CA PHE A 38 19.25 -1.93 -6.75
C PHE A 38 20.34 -1.93 -5.68
N GLY A 39 20.54 -3.05 -4.96
CA GLY A 39 21.60 -3.18 -3.97
C GLY A 39 21.32 -2.45 -2.66
N PHE A 40 20.06 -2.24 -2.29
CA PHE A 40 19.71 -1.78 -0.96
C PHE A 40 20.01 -2.86 0.08
N THR A 41 20.54 -2.45 1.23
CA THR A 41 20.65 -3.33 2.39
C THR A 41 19.26 -3.72 2.92
N GLU A 42 19.22 -4.78 3.72
CA GLU A 42 17.99 -5.26 4.37
C GLU A 42 17.26 -4.17 5.14
N ASP A 43 18.00 -3.43 5.97
CA ASP A 43 17.39 -2.36 6.76
C ASP A 43 16.83 -1.26 5.85
N ALA A 44 17.55 -0.89 4.78
CA ALA A 44 17.12 0.16 3.87
C ALA A 44 15.82 -0.19 3.12
N TRP A 45 15.69 -1.42 2.58
CA TRP A 45 14.45 -1.80 1.90
C TRP A 45 13.29 -2.06 2.89
N LYS A 46 13.55 -2.41 4.15
CA LYS A 46 12.48 -2.46 5.18
C LYS A 46 11.97 -1.07 5.56
N ILE A 47 12.83 -0.06 5.60
CA ILE A 47 12.37 1.33 5.79
C ILE A 47 11.52 1.75 4.59
N MET A 48 11.92 1.35 3.38
CA MET A 48 11.13 1.58 2.18
C MET A 48 9.76 0.87 2.23
N GLN A 49 9.67 -0.33 2.82
CA GLN A 49 8.39 -1.00 3.10
C GLN A 49 7.50 -0.20 4.05
N LEU A 50 8.04 0.35 5.13
CA LEU A 50 7.28 1.23 6.02
C LEU A 50 6.75 2.47 5.28
N GLY A 51 7.57 3.07 4.42
CA GLY A 51 7.15 4.18 3.58
C GLY A 51 6.08 3.79 2.56
N ASN A 52 6.19 2.58 2.01
CA ASN A 52 5.20 2.01 1.13
C ASN A 52 3.85 1.83 1.84
N PHE A 53 3.82 1.36 3.09
CA PHE A 53 2.59 1.28 3.88
C PHE A 53 1.99 2.64 4.28
N SER A 54 2.72 3.75 4.08
CA SER A 54 2.26 5.05 4.56
C SER A 54 0.95 5.55 3.95
N PRO A 55 0.65 5.42 2.64
CA PRO A 55 -0.63 5.88 2.12
C PRO A 55 -1.80 5.10 2.71
N ASP A 56 -1.65 3.80 2.92
CA ASP A 56 -2.65 2.98 3.63
C ASP A 56 -2.84 3.44 5.07
N PHE A 57 -1.74 3.63 5.81
CA PHE A 57 -1.76 4.07 7.20
C PHE A 57 -2.45 5.44 7.36
N PHE A 58 -2.06 6.40 6.52
CA PHE A 58 -2.56 7.76 6.58
C PHE A 58 -3.92 7.95 5.90
N GLY A 59 -4.35 7.02 5.04
CA GLY A 59 -5.64 7.03 4.36
C GLY A 59 -6.67 6.11 5.03
N PRO A 60 -6.94 4.91 4.47
CA PRO A 60 -8.02 4.03 4.92
C PRO A 60 -7.90 3.57 6.37
N VAL A 61 -6.67 3.33 6.86
CA VAL A 61 -6.39 2.93 8.26
C VAL A 61 -6.84 4.04 9.20
N SER A 62 -6.20 5.22 9.09
CA SER A 62 -6.48 6.38 9.94
C SER A 62 -7.94 6.81 9.87
N GLU A 63 -8.55 6.79 8.69
CA GLU A 63 -9.97 7.07 8.53
C GLU A 63 -10.82 6.17 9.41
N TYR A 64 -10.58 4.86 9.33
CA TYR A 64 -11.33 3.90 10.13
C TYR A 64 -11.12 4.12 11.63
N ALA A 65 -9.87 4.28 12.10
CA ALA A 65 -9.65 4.58 13.51
C ALA A 65 -10.36 5.86 13.94
N SER A 66 -10.27 6.93 13.16
CA SER A 66 -10.88 8.21 13.52
C SER A 66 -12.40 8.11 13.78
N LYS A 67 -13.08 7.17 13.12
CA LYS A 67 -14.53 6.92 13.28
C LYS A 67 -14.88 6.03 14.47
N ASN A 68 -13.95 5.19 14.93
CA ASN A 68 -14.19 4.16 15.94
C ASN A 68 -13.55 4.46 17.30
N LEU A 69 -12.47 5.26 17.32
CA LEU A 69 -11.77 5.68 18.53
C LEU A 69 -12.44 6.84 19.25
N LYS A 70 -12.26 6.92 20.58
CA LYS A 70 -12.82 8.00 21.40
C LYS A 70 -11.80 8.52 22.42
N GLY A 71 -11.99 9.77 22.88
CA GLY A 71 -11.19 10.36 23.96
C GLY A 71 -9.69 10.42 23.64
N GLN A 72 -8.85 9.99 24.58
CA GLN A 72 -7.38 10.09 24.52
C GLN A 72 -6.77 9.31 23.34
N GLU A 73 -7.49 8.34 22.81
CA GLU A 73 -7.11 7.45 21.71
C GLU A 73 -7.15 8.23 20.38
N LEU A 74 -8.23 9.00 20.18
CA LEU A 74 -8.40 9.88 19.03
C LEU A 74 -7.44 11.08 19.07
N GLU A 75 -7.19 11.63 20.27
CA GLU A 75 -6.22 12.74 20.45
C GLU A 75 -4.81 12.37 19.97
N VAL A 76 -4.48 11.09 19.96
CA VAL A 76 -3.14 10.61 19.62
C VAL A 76 -3.00 10.36 18.14
N LEU A 77 -4.04 9.80 17.54
CA LEU A 77 -4.12 9.72 16.08
C LEU A 77 -3.96 11.14 15.50
N ASN A 78 -4.59 12.14 16.14
CA ASN A 78 -4.45 13.55 15.77
C ASN A 78 -3.01 14.07 15.97
N GLN A 79 -2.30 13.66 17.02
CA GLN A 79 -0.90 14.08 17.27
C GLN A 79 0.10 13.57 16.23
N SER A 80 -0.24 12.50 15.51
CA SER A 80 0.62 11.94 14.46
C SER A 80 0.31 12.54 13.08
N GLU A 81 -0.47 13.62 13.03
CA GLU A 81 -1.08 14.19 11.81
C GLU A 81 -1.91 13.17 11.00
N ALA A 82 -2.18 11.97 11.54
CA ALA A 82 -2.85 10.92 10.80
C ALA A 82 -4.32 11.26 10.52
N ASN A 83 -4.95 12.07 11.39
CA ASN A 83 -6.30 12.58 11.15
C ASN A 83 -6.32 13.95 10.46
N ASN A 84 -5.16 14.45 10.00
CA ASN A 84 -5.08 15.69 9.25
C ASN A 84 -5.79 15.49 7.89
N PRO A 85 -6.85 16.28 7.57
CA PRO A 85 -7.61 16.10 6.34
C PRO A 85 -6.77 16.23 5.06
N GLN A 86 -5.72 17.06 5.09
CA GLN A 86 -4.82 17.26 3.95
C GLN A 86 -3.91 16.05 3.74
N VAL A 87 -3.33 15.50 4.81
CA VAL A 87 -2.53 14.26 4.75
C VAL A 87 -3.40 13.10 4.26
N ARG A 88 -4.61 12.96 4.81
CA ARG A 88 -5.59 11.94 4.39
C ARG A 88 -6.00 12.09 2.94
N GLY A 89 -6.32 13.31 2.52
CA GLY A 89 -6.67 13.61 1.14
C GLY A 89 -5.54 13.28 0.17
N ALA A 90 -4.30 13.61 0.55
CA ALA A 90 -3.12 13.27 -0.22
C ALA A 90 -2.94 11.75 -0.33
N ALA A 91 -3.05 11.01 0.79
CA ALA A 91 -2.92 9.55 0.84
C ALA A 91 -3.89 8.85 -0.11
N ILE A 92 -5.14 9.33 -0.22
CA ILE A 92 -6.16 8.74 -1.10
C ILE A 92 -5.74 8.75 -2.57
N PHE A 93 -5.01 9.77 -3.04
CA PHE A 93 -4.58 9.86 -4.43
C PHE A 93 -3.52 8.82 -4.82
N PHE A 94 -2.89 8.15 -3.84
CA PHE A 94 -1.91 7.09 -4.12
C PHE A 94 -2.59 5.76 -4.42
N HIS A 95 -3.89 5.58 -4.19
CA HIS A 95 -4.55 4.31 -4.50
C HIS A 95 -4.96 4.17 -5.97
N PHE A 96 -4.83 5.24 -6.77
CA PHE A 96 -5.26 5.25 -8.18
C PHE A 96 -6.72 4.85 -8.39
N ASP A 97 -7.56 4.93 -7.37
CA ASP A 97 -8.96 4.52 -7.46
C ASP A 97 -9.83 5.58 -8.14
N ASN A 98 -10.57 5.19 -9.17
CA ASN A 98 -11.49 6.08 -9.87
C ASN A 98 -12.87 6.20 -9.19
N LEU A 99 -12.91 6.28 -7.85
CA LEU A 99 -14.17 6.23 -7.09
C LEU A 99 -15.15 7.35 -7.45
N ASN A 100 -14.64 8.48 -7.93
CA ASN A 100 -15.42 9.63 -8.34
C ASN A 100 -15.64 9.72 -9.86
N SER A 101 -15.18 8.74 -10.64
CA SER A 101 -15.19 8.80 -12.11
C SER A 101 -14.43 10.03 -12.65
N ASP A 102 -13.33 10.42 -11.99
CA ASP A 102 -12.49 11.53 -12.44
C ASP A 102 -11.61 11.12 -13.65
N PHE A 103 -11.22 9.84 -13.78
CA PHE A 103 -10.49 9.34 -14.96
C PHE A 103 -11.47 9.00 -16.07
N GLN A 104 -11.39 9.74 -17.18
CA GLN A 104 -12.23 9.56 -18.37
C GLN A 104 -11.42 9.04 -19.57
N SER A 105 -10.10 9.02 -19.47
CA SER A 105 -9.19 8.64 -20.54
C SER A 105 -7.89 8.05 -20.01
N ASN A 106 -7.17 7.30 -20.86
CA ASN A 106 -5.82 6.83 -20.50
C ASN A 106 -4.85 8.01 -20.29
N SER A 107 -5.10 9.16 -20.91
CA SER A 107 -4.26 10.34 -20.66
C SER A 107 -4.35 10.88 -19.24
N ASP A 108 -5.43 10.60 -18.51
CA ASP A 108 -5.59 11.01 -17.11
C ASP A 108 -4.66 10.17 -16.21
N PHE A 109 -4.60 8.85 -16.44
CA PHE A 109 -3.61 7.97 -15.80
C PHE A 109 -2.17 8.38 -16.17
N GLY A 110 -1.93 8.74 -17.44
CA GLY A 110 -0.63 9.24 -17.89
C GLY A 110 -0.20 10.54 -17.21
N TYR A 111 -1.16 11.44 -16.96
CA TYR A 111 -0.94 12.66 -16.19
C TYR A 111 -0.52 12.33 -14.76
N LEU A 112 -1.20 11.38 -14.10
CA LEU A 112 -0.86 10.95 -12.74
C LEU A 112 0.54 10.33 -12.65
N PHE A 113 0.86 9.36 -13.52
CA PHE A 113 2.18 8.75 -13.55
C PHE A 113 3.29 9.79 -13.75
N SER A 114 3.05 10.78 -14.62
CA SER A 114 4.01 11.85 -14.88
C SER A 114 4.18 12.80 -13.70
N HIS A 115 3.08 13.21 -13.05
CA HIS A 115 3.11 14.08 -11.87
C HIS A 115 3.74 13.39 -10.67
N LEU A 116 3.36 12.14 -10.40
CA LEU A 116 3.95 11.34 -9.35
C LEU A 116 5.47 11.16 -9.58
N LEU A 117 5.90 10.94 -10.82
CA LEU A 117 7.32 10.76 -11.15
C LEU A 117 8.09 12.05 -10.93
N GLY A 118 7.59 13.16 -11.48
CA GLY A 118 8.21 14.48 -11.31
C GLY A 118 8.22 14.93 -9.85
N GLY A 119 7.12 14.74 -9.13
CA GLY A 119 6.99 15.02 -7.70
C GLY A 119 7.98 14.21 -6.87
N THR A 120 8.09 12.90 -7.12
CA THR A 120 9.05 12.02 -6.45
C THR A 120 10.50 12.46 -6.72
N GLN A 121 10.85 12.69 -7.98
CA GLN A 121 12.19 13.16 -8.37
C GLN A 121 12.54 14.49 -7.69
N ASN A 122 11.64 15.47 -7.74
CA ASN A 122 11.85 16.80 -7.17
C ASN A 122 11.95 16.74 -5.64
N LEU A 123 11.10 15.95 -4.98
CA LEU A 123 11.10 15.79 -3.54
C LEU A 123 12.42 15.17 -3.06
N LEU A 124 12.84 14.05 -3.64
CA LEU A 124 14.10 13.39 -3.32
C LEU A 124 15.31 14.29 -3.61
N ALA A 125 15.33 14.98 -4.75
CA ALA A 125 16.38 15.94 -5.08
C ALA A 125 16.45 17.10 -4.05
N SER A 126 15.30 17.55 -3.54
CA SER A 126 15.23 18.62 -2.54
C SER A 126 15.84 18.23 -1.21
N TYR A 127 15.84 16.93 -0.86
CA TYR A 127 16.39 16.46 0.40
C TYR A 127 17.89 16.68 0.52
N ASN A 128 18.64 16.78 -0.59
CA ASN A 128 20.06 17.17 -0.57
C ASN A 128 20.28 18.62 -0.08
N LYS A 129 19.26 19.47 -0.18
CA LYS A 129 19.34 20.89 0.21
C LYS A 129 18.77 21.16 1.61
N LEU A 130 18.12 20.18 2.23
CA LEU A 130 17.58 20.31 3.58
C LEU A 130 18.71 20.41 4.62
N HIS A 131 18.55 21.28 5.61
CA HIS A 131 19.44 21.39 6.77
C HIS A 131 19.02 20.39 7.87
N VAL A 132 19.21 19.10 7.58
CA VAL A 132 18.93 17.98 8.49
C VAL A 132 20.15 17.06 8.55
N ASP A 133 20.27 16.29 9.63
CA ASP A 133 21.32 15.28 9.76
C ASP A 133 21.16 14.15 8.71
N GLU A 134 22.24 13.40 8.51
CA GLU A 134 22.30 12.34 7.48
C GLU A 134 21.29 11.21 7.76
N ARG A 135 21.07 10.85 9.02
CA ARG A 135 20.11 9.81 9.43
C ARG A 135 18.70 10.22 9.02
N THR A 136 18.27 11.44 9.35
CA THR A 136 16.97 12.00 8.94
C THR A 136 16.82 12.03 7.42
N ARG A 137 17.88 12.43 6.69
CA ARG A 137 17.86 12.49 5.23
C ARG A 137 17.67 11.11 4.56
N LYS A 138 18.32 10.07 5.11
CA LYS A 138 18.17 8.70 4.61
C LYS A 138 16.78 8.14 4.88
N VAL A 139 16.22 8.38 6.07
CA VAL A 139 14.83 8.02 6.38
C VAL A 139 13.88 8.70 5.40
N LEU A 140 13.98 10.03 5.24
CA LEU A 140 13.17 10.78 4.28
C LEU A 140 13.24 10.17 2.87
N THR A 141 14.45 9.89 2.39
CA THR A 141 14.67 9.30 1.06
C THR A 141 13.96 7.95 0.90
N LEU A 142 14.17 7.03 1.84
CA LEU A 142 13.62 5.67 1.75
C LEU A 142 12.10 5.65 1.93
N ILE A 143 11.58 6.46 2.85
CA ILE A 143 10.16 6.59 3.11
C ILE A 143 9.44 7.19 1.89
N THR A 144 9.96 8.27 1.32
CA THR A 144 9.41 8.88 0.10
C THR A 144 9.43 7.93 -1.08
N LEU A 145 10.53 7.19 -1.27
CA LEU A 145 10.62 6.20 -2.33
C LEU A 145 9.56 5.11 -2.14
N GLY A 146 9.40 4.61 -0.92
CA GLY A 146 8.36 3.65 -0.53
C GLY A 146 6.95 4.16 -0.85
N ALA A 147 6.61 5.36 -0.40
CA ALA A 147 5.29 5.96 -0.63
C ALA A 147 5.00 6.15 -2.13
N SER A 148 6.00 6.49 -2.95
CA SER A 148 5.83 6.55 -4.40
C SER A 148 5.63 5.17 -5.04
N LEU A 149 6.27 4.13 -4.49
CA LEU A 149 6.13 2.76 -4.96
C LEU A 149 4.73 2.20 -4.67
N HIS A 150 4.11 2.60 -3.55
CA HIS A 150 2.74 2.23 -3.20
C HIS A 150 1.81 2.51 -4.38
N ALA A 151 1.80 3.75 -4.87
CA ALA A 151 0.95 4.14 -5.97
C ALA A 151 1.19 3.40 -7.28
N VAL A 152 2.45 3.08 -7.58
CA VAL A 152 2.77 2.28 -8.76
C VAL A 152 2.21 0.87 -8.60
N GLN A 153 2.31 0.28 -7.42
CA GLN A 153 1.87 -1.08 -7.18
C GLN A 153 0.35 -1.18 -7.12
N ASP A 154 -0.30 -0.27 -6.39
CA ASP A 154 -1.76 -0.16 -6.32
C ASP A 154 -2.38 -0.02 -7.70
N PHE A 155 -1.76 0.72 -8.63
CA PHE A 155 -2.27 0.78 -9.99
C PHE A 155 -2.39 -0.61 -10.64
N TYR A 156 -1.43 -1.52 -10.44
CA TYR A 156 -1.51 -2.87 -11.02
C TYR A 156 -2.34 -3.84 -10.17
N SER A 157 -2.51 -3.56 -8.87
CA SER A 157 -3.45 -4.29 -8.02
C SER A 157 -4.90 -3.93 -8.33
N HIS A 158 -5.20 -2.65 -8.56
CA HIS A 158 -6.55 -2.08 -8.54
C HIS A 158 -7.05 -1.56 -9.90
N SER A 159 -6.39 -1.94 -10.99
CA SER A 159 -6.86 -1.63 -12.35
C SER A 159 -7.10 -2.87 -13.19
N ASP A 160 -7.79 -2.69 -14.32
CA ASP A 160 -7.98 -3.72 -15.33
C ASP A 160 -6.74 -3.94 -16.22
N TRP A 161 -5.58 -3.35 -15.87
CA TRP A 161 -4.37 -3.39 -16.68
C TRP A 161 -4.04 -4.81 -17.12
N ILE A 162 -3.99 -5.75 -16.19
CA ILE A 162 -3.61 -7.14 -16.46
C ILE A 162 -4.67 -7.98 -17.17
N HIS A 163 -5.90 -7.47 -17.35
CA HIS A 163 -6.94 -8.15 -18.14
C HIS A 163 -6.86 -7.82 -19.62
N ASN A 164 -6.03 -6.84 -20.01
CA ASN A 164 -5.83 -6.48 -21.39
C ASN A 164 -5.01 -7.57 -22.12
N ASP A 165 -5.42 -7.87 -23.36
CA ASP A 165 -4.75 -8.85 -24.22
C ASP A 165 -3.54 -8.22 -24.93
N PHE A 166 -2.46 -8.04 -24.18
CA PHE A 166 -1.22 -7.47 -24.67
C PHE A 166 -0.56 -8.27 -25.81
N ASP A 167 -0.86 -9.56 -25.93
CA ASP A 167 -0.35 -10.40 -27.01
C ASP A 167 -0.95 -10.04 -28.38
N LYS A 168 -2.06 -9.27 -28.42
CA LYS A 168 -2.59 -8.64 -29.65
C LYS A 168 -1.95 -7.29 -29.99
N THR A 169 -1.11 -6.75 -29.11
CA THR A 169 -0.37 -5.49 -29.33
C THR A 169 1.08 -5.77 -29.70
N ASP A 170 1.91 -4.78 -30.00
CA ASP A 170 3.36 -4.96 -30.17
C ASP A 170 4.14 -4.90 -28.83
N ALA A 171 3.46 -4.53 -27.74
CA ALA A 171 3.92 -4.60 -26.36
C ALA A 171 3.40 -5.89 -25.73
N LYS A 172 4.08 -7.01 -26.03
CA LYS A 172 3.66 -8.37 -25.66
C LYS A 172 3.74 -8.64 -24.16
N MET A 173 3.05 -9.69 -23.72
CA MET A 173 3.30 -10.30 -22.41
C MET A 173 4.76 -10.73 -22.31
N VAL A 174 5.35 -10.60 -21.11
CA VAL A 174 6.76 -10.93 -20.87
C VAL A 174 6.85 -12.20 -20.05
N LYS A 175 7.53 -13.21 -20.60
CA LYS A 175 7.86 -14.44 -19.90
C LYS A 175 9.03 -14.20 -18.95
N LEU A 176 8.87 -14.61 -17.70
CA LEU A 176 9.89 -14.45 -16.66
C LEU A 176 10.82 -15.67 -16.59
N PRO A 177 12.07 -15.48 -16.15
CA PRO A 177 13.00 -16.59 -15.93
C PRO A 177 12.48 -17.65 -14.94
N SER A 178 11.64 -17.25 -13.99
CA SER A 178 10.99 -18.15 -13.02
C SER A 178 9.87 -19.02 -13.60
N GLY A 179 9.55 -18.85 -14.89
CA GLY A 179 8.50 -19.62 -15.58
C GLY A 179 7.11 -18.96 -15.58
N GLY A 180 6.93 -17.86 -14.84
CA GLY A 180 5.69 -17.05 -14.86
C GLY A 180 5.62 -16.02 -15.99
N PHE A 181 4.56 -15.22 -15.98
CA PHE A 181 4.36 -14.10 -16.90
C PHE A 181 4.15 -12.80 -16.14
N ARG A 182 4.32 -11.69 -16.85
CA ARG A 182 3.85 -10.35 -16.48
C ARG A 182 3.29 -9.62 -17.70
N ALA A 183 2.41 -8.66 -17.48
CA ALA A 183 2.06 -7.67 -18.49
C ALA A 183 3.25 -6.70 -18.72
N PRO A 184 3.30 -5.99 -19.86
CA PRO A 184 4.17 -4.82 -19.98
C PRO A 184 3.79 -3.78 -18.93
N THR A 185 4.75 -3.01 -18.45
CA THR A 185 4.47 -1.88 -17.56
C THR A 185 3.84 -0.72 -18.34
N TRP A 186 3.23 0.23 -17.64
CA TRP A 186 2.72 1.49 -18.18
C TRP A 186 3.73 2.17 -19.12
N PHE A 187 4.98 2.29 -18.67
CA PHE A 187 6.01 2.98 -19.43
C PHE A 187 6.61 2.14 -20.54
N GLU A 188 6.70 0.81 -20.39
CA GLU A 188 7.06 -0.08 -21.50
C GLU A 188 6.02 0.05 -22.63
N PHE A 189 4.72 0.10 -22.30
CA PHE A 189 3.66 0.29 -23.28
C PHE A 189 3.70 1.70 -23.89
N LEU A 190 3.81 2.74 -23.06
CA LEU A 190 3.91 4.15 -23.51
C LEU A 190 5.10 4.39 -24.44
N SER A 191 6.22 3.70 -24.23
CA SER A 191 7.41 3.83 -25.09
C SER A 191 7.18 3.38 -26.53
N LYS A 192 6.20 2.50 -26.76
CA LYS A 192 5.78 2.01 -28.08
C LYS A 192 4.56 2.76 -28.60
N HIS A 193 3.66 3.16 -27.71
CA HIS A 193 2.40 3.86 -28.02
C HIS A 193 2.33 5.20 -27.29
N THR A 194 2.88 6.25 -27.90
CA THR A 194 3.10 7.55 -27.23
C THR A 194 1.83 8.36 -26.97
N ASP A 195 0.67 7.96 -27.50
CA ASP A 195 -0.62 8.63 -27.31
C ASP A 195 -1.61 7.72 -26.57
N PRO A 196 -1.72 7.85 -25.23
CA PRO A 196 -2.59 7.02 -24.41
C PRO A 196 -4.04 6.95 -24.89
N ASN A 197 -4.55 8.03 -25.47
CA ASN A 197 -5.95 8.11 -25.93
C ASN A 197 -6.20 7.37 -27.24
N LYS A 198 -5.15 6.87 -27.89
CA LYS A 198 -5.23 6.03 -29.09
C LYS A 198 -4.93 4.55 -28.83
N TRP A 199 -4.71 4.17 -27.58
CA TRP A 199 -4.48 2.77 -27.23
C TRP A 199 -5.71 1.92 -27.59
N PRO A 200 -5.51 0.63 -27.93
CA PRO A 200 -6.61 -0.24 -28.35
C PRO A 200 -7.54 -0.67 -27.19
N PHE A 201 -7.32 -0.14 -25.99
CA PHE A 201 -8.09 -0.38 -24.78
C PHE A 201 -8.15 0.89 -23.94
N GLN A 202 -9.11 0.95 -23.02
CA GLN A 202 -9.22 2.00 -22.02
C GLN A 202 -9.04 1.37 -20.64
N VAL A 203 -8.11 1.91 -19.86
CA VAL A 203 -7.81 1.47 -18.50
C VAL A 203 -8.92 1.94 -17.55
N LYS A 204 -9.28 1.08 -16.62
CA LYS A 204 -10.22 1.36 -15.53
C LYS A 204 -9.60 0.96 -14.20
N SER A 205 -9.89 1.70 -13.14
CA SER A 205 -9.43 1.41 -11.78
C SER A 205 -10.52 1.71 -10.75
N GLY A 206 -10.39 1.15 -9.55
CA GLY A 206 -11.39 1.24 -8.49
C GLY A 206 -12.49 0.17 -8.63
N ILE A 207 -13.74 0.54 -8.32
CA ILE A 207 -14.89 -0.39 -8.36
C ILE A 207 -15.30 -0.67 -9.82
N TYR A 208 -15.03 -1.89 -10.32
CA TYR A 208 -15.48 -2.32 -11.64
C TYR A 208 -15.81 -3.83 -11.71
N PRO A 209 -16.94 -4.27 -12.31
CA PRO A 209 -18.02 -3.42 -12.81
C PRO A 209 -18.75 -2.71 -11.64
N PRO A 210 -19.23 -1.47 -11.84
CA PRO A 210 -19.91 -0.74 -10.78
C PRO A 210 -21.14 -1.52 -10.31
N ILE A 211 -21.26 -1.72 -8.99
CA ILE A 211 -22.50 -2.26 -8.42
C ILE A 211 -23.52 -1.14 -8.29
N ALA A 212 -24.69 -1.38 -8.88
CA ALA A 212 -25.84 -0.50 -8.72
C ALA A 212 -26.14 -0.24 -7.24
N SER A 213 -26.21 1.04 -6.85
CA SER A 213 -26.56 1.50 -5.48
C SER A 213 -25.47 1.35 -4.41
N ALA A 214 -24.26 0.87 -4.73
CA ALA A 214 -23.16 0.87 -3.78
C ALA A 214 -22.69 2.31 -3.51
N ARG A 215 -22.52 2.69 -2.23
CA ARG A 215 -21.77 3.90 -1.88
C ARG A 215 -20.32 3.63 -2.26
N ASN A 216 -19.73 4.50 -3.08
CA ASN A 216 -18.32 4.42 -3.49
C ASN A 216 -17.43 4.62 -2.26
N THR A 217 -17.17 3.52 -1.55
CA THR A 217 -16.26 3.45 -0.42
C THR A 217 -15.34 2.27 -0.66
N HIS A 218 -14.06 2.39 -0.28
CA HIS A 218 -13.01 1.34 -0.34
C HIS A 218 -13.38 -0.01 0.33
N THR A 219 -14.60 -0.15 0.83
CA THR A 219 -15.01 -1.13 1.82
C THR A 219 -15.74 -2.33 1.26
N ARG A 220 -16.04 -2.38 -0.05
CA ARG A 220 -16.74 -3.56 -0.61
C ARG A 220 -16.21 -4.16 -1.91
N MET A 221 -15.65 -3.42 -2.86
CA MET A 221 -15.36 -3.99 -4.20
C MET A 221 -14.28 -3.21 -4.95
N ASN A 222 -13.11 -3.00 -4.35
CA ASN A 222 -11.99 -2.64 -5.21
C ASN A 222 -11.63 -3.89 -6.03
N HIS A 223 -11.43 -3.75 -7.33
CA HIS A 223 -11.03 -4.86 -8.21
C HIS A 223 -9.59 -5.23 -7.86
N ASP A 224 -9.40 -6.10 -6.87
CA ASP A 224 -8.10 -6.39 -6.29
C ASP A 224 -7.51 -7.64 -6.94
N ASN A 225 -6.64 -7.42 -7.92
CA ASN A 225 -5.97 -8.50 -8.61
C ASN A 225 -4.96 -9.23 -7.72
N SER A 226 -4.53 -8.64 -6.62
CA SER A 226 -3.56 -9.20 -5.69
C SER A 226 -4.22 -10.10 -4.64
N ARG A 227 -5.53 -9.95 -4.43
CA ARG A 227 -6.34 -10.76 -3.52
C ARG A 227 -7.73 -11.08 -4.06
N LEU A 228 -7.92 -12.36 -4.40
CA LEU A 228 -9.17 -12.86 -4.98
C LEU A 228 -10.08 -13.58 -3.98
N MET A 229 -9.55 -13.97 -2.82
CA MET A 229 -10.28 -14.73 -1.81
C MET A 229 -10.49 -13.87 -0.56
N TYR A 230 -11.76 -13.65 -0.24
CA TYR A 230 -12.19 -12.99 0.99
C TYR A 230 -12.85 -14.05 1.87
N THR A 231 -12.64 -13.98 3.18
CA THR A 231 -13.48 -14.70 4.15
C THR A 231 -14.25 -13.64 4.91
N GLU A 232 -15.12 -12.92 4.19
CA GLU A 232 -15.95 -11.86 4.77
C GLU A 232 -17.37 -12.39 4.98
N TYR A 233 -17.88 -12.27 6.20
CA TYR A 233 -19.29 -12.57 6.47
C TYR A 233 -20.13 -11.35 6.10
N GLU A 234 -21.01 -11.47 5.10
CA GLU A 234 -22.07 -10.48 4.93
C GLU A 234 -22.94 -10.44 6.20
N ASN A 235 -23.34 -9.24 6.63
CA ASN A 235 -24.31 -9.09 7.71
C ASN A 235 -25.51 -8.27 7.24
N PRO A 236 -26.69 -8.88 7.03
CA PRO A 236 -26.95 -10.33 7.01
C PRO A 236 -26.54 -10.97 5.68
N GLY A 237 -25.87 -12.13 5.68
CA GLY A 237 -25.60 -12.91 4.47
C GLY A 237 -24.56 -14.04 4.62
N GLN A 238 -24.30 -14.74 3.52
CA GLN A 238 -23.30 -15.80 3.45
C GLN A 238 -21.88 -15.20 3.32
N PRO A 239 -20.82 -15.98 3.61
CA PRO A 239 -19.48 -15.49 3.37
C PRO A 239 -19.30 -15.16 1.88
N LEU A 240 -18.84 -13.94 1.56
CA LEU A 240 -18.26 -13.64 0.24
C LEU A 240 -16.98 -14.45 0.16
N ARG A 241 -17.00 -15.56 -0.59
CA ARG A 241 -15.88 -16.51 -0.63
C ARG A 241 -14.84 -16.20 -1.69
N SER A 242 -15.18 -15.42 -2.72
CA SER A 242 -14.25 -15.15 -3.83
C SER A 242 -14.72 -13.97 -4.68
N GLN A 243 -13.81 -13.06 -5.04
CA GLN A 243 -14.00 -12.11 -6.15
C GLN A 243 -13.55 -12.70 -7.49
N ALA A 244 -13.04 -13.93 -7.55
CA ALA A 244 -12.54 -14.54 -8.80
C ALA A 244 -13.54 -14.48 -9.96
N GLU A 245 -14.85 -14.50 -9.68
CA GLU A 245 -15.90 -14.35 -10.70
C GLU A 245 -15.82 -13.03 -11.49
N TYR A 246 -15.25 -11.97 -10.90
CA TYR A 246 -15.02 -10.66 -11.52
C TYR A 246 -13.65 -10.57 -12.24
N HIS A 247 -12.80 -11.58 -12.14
CA HIS A 247 -11.44 -11.64 -12.70
C HIS A 247 -11.31 -12.70 -13.81
N ASN A 248 -12.41 -12.99 -14.51
CA ASN A 248 -12.51 -14.06 -15.51
C ASN A 248 -12.01 -13.69 -16.93
N ALA A 249 -11.31 -12.56 -17.07
CA ALA A 249 -10.84 -12.01 -18.34
C ALA A 249 -9.30 -11.95 -18.43
N GLY A 250 -8.81 -11.68 -19.64
CA GLY A 250 -7.38 -11.53 -19.91
C GLY A 250 -6.61 -12.84 -20.12
N PRO A 251 -5.26 -12.77 -20.15
CA PRO A 251 -4.40 -13.91 -20.46
C PRO A 251 -4.36 -14.97 -19.36
N VAL A 252 -4.63 -14.58 -18.11
CA VAL A 252 -4.64 -15.48 -16.94
C VAL A 252 -5.91 -15.22 -16.12
N PRO A 253 -7.08 -15.70 -16.57
CA PRO A 253 -8.34 -15.45 -15.86
C PRO A 253 -8.42 -16.29 -14.57
N ALA A 254 -8.94 -15.69 -13.51
CA ALA A 254 -9.33 -16.39 -12.29
C ALA A 254 -10.61 -17.20 -12.55
N ARG A 255 -10.68 -18.42 -12.03
CA ARG A 255 -11.80 -19.35 -12.27
C ARG A 255 -12.46 -19.84 -10.98
N GLY A 256 -12.04 -19.32 -9.82
CA GLY A 256 -12.54 -19.74 -8.52
C GLY A 256 -11.97 -21.08 -8.07
N ASP A 257 -10.90 -21.54 -8.72
CA ASP A 257 -10.04 -22.63 -8.25
C ASP A 257 -8.68 -22.07 -7.83
N ASP A 258 -8.12 -22.61 -6.74
CA ASP A 258 -6.89 -22.10 -6.11
C ASP A 258 -5.73 -21.90 -7.09
N ALA A 259 -5.59 -22.79 -8.08
CA ALA A 259 -4.50 -22.73 -9.05
C ALA A 259 -4.69 -21.56 -10.03
N SER A 260 -5.89 -21.39 -10.57
CA SER A 260 -6.22 -20.28 -11.46
C SER A 260 -6.15 -18.92 -10.76
N ASP A 261 -6.63 -18.86 -9.52
CA ASP A 261 -6.69 -17.62 -8.73
C ASP A 261 -5.27 -17.20 -8.32
N LEU A 262 -4.44 -18.14 -7.88
CA LEU A 262 -3.02 -17.89 -7.61
C LEU A 262 -2.25 -17.45 -8.86
N ALA A 263 -2.53 -18.07 -10.01
CA ALA A 263 -1.87 -17.68 -11.26
C ALA A 263 -2.22 -16.23 -11.68
N HIS A 264 -3.48 -15.83 -11.49
CA HIS A 264 -3.94 -14.47 -11.72
C HIS A 264 -3.25 -13.46 -10.79
N GLN A 265 -3.23 -13.75 -9.48
CA GLN A 265 -2.52 -12.93 -8.49
C GLN A 265 -1.04 -12.79 -8.82
N GLN A 266 -0.38 -13.90 -9.16
CA GLN A 266 1.02 -13.90 -9.50
C GLN A 266 1.30 -13.04 -10.76
N LEU A 267 0.38 -12.99 -11.72
CA LEU A 267 0.49 -12.10 -12.88
C LEU A 267 0.48 -10.62 -12.45
N ALA A 268 -0.45 -10.24 -11.55
CA ALA A 268 -0.53 -8.88 -11.00
C ALA A 268 0.76 -8.51 -10.25
N VAL A 269 1.18 -9.35 -9.29
CA VAL A 269 2.37 -9.16 -8.46
C VAL A 269 3.63 -9.05 -9.30
N ASN A 270 3.79 -9.92 -10.30
CA ASN A 270 4.94 -9.88 -11.20
C ASN A 270 4.98 -8.60 -12.03
N THR A 271 3.81 -8.11 -12.46
CA THR A 271 3.68 -6.85 -13.21
C THR A 271 4.00 -5.66 -12.32
N ALA A 272 3.42 -5.60 -11.11
CA ALA A 272 3.69 -4.58 -10.09
C ALA A 272 5.17 -4.54 -9.69
N THR A 273 5.81 -5.70 -9.53
CA THR A 273 7.25 -5.82 -9.24
C THR A 273 8.10 -5.23 -10.38
N ALA A 274 7.81 -5.59 -11.63
CA ALA A 274 8.54 -5.07 -12.78
C ALA A 274 8.36 -3.55 -12.94
N ALA A 275 7.14 -3.06 -12.73
CA ALA A 275 6.83 -1.64 -12.75
C ALA A 275 7.52 -0.89 -11.61
N SER A 276 7.57 -1.46 -10.41
CA SER A 276 8.30 -0.91 -9.26
C SER A 276 9.79 -0.77 -9.55
N ILE A 277 10.40 -1.78 -10.18
CA ILE A 277 11.80 -1.74 -10.61
C ILE A 277 12.02 -0.65 -11.67
N GLU A 278 11.16 -0.59 -12.68
CA GLU A 278 11.25 0.45 -13.70
C GLU A 278 11.05 1.86 -13.12
N TRP A 279 10.11 2.01 -12.17
CA TRP A 279 9.84 3.25 -11.48
C TRP A 279 11.09 3.83 -10.85
N VAL A 280 11.82 3.03 -10.06
CA VAL A 280 13.07 3.48 -9.44
C VAL A 280 14.12 3.87 -10.49
N LYS A 281 14.23 3.15 -11.61
CA LYS A 281 15.14 3.56 -12.71
C LYS A 281 14.77 4.95 -13.23
N LYS A 282 13.48 5.21 -13.43
CA LYS A 282 13.00 6.53 -13.89
C LYS A 282 13.20 7.62 -12.86
N VAL A 283 12.98 7.33 -11.58
CA VAL A 283 13.29 8.29 -10.51
C VAL A 283 14.78 8.64 -10.53
N GLU A 284 15.65 7.64 -10.74
CA GLU A 284 17.10 7.85 -10.87
C GLU A 284 17.51 8.63 -12.14
N ASP A 285 16.65 8.84 -13.14
CA ASP A 285 16.97 9.72 -14.29
C ASP A 285 17.24 11.17 -13.84
N ASN A 286 16.66 11.59 -12.71
CA ASN A 286 17.07 12.82 -12.03
C ASN A 286 18.35 12.58 -11.21
N SER A 287 19.44 13.24 -11.61
CA SER A 287 20.77 13.02 -10.99
C SER A 287 20.83 13.34 -9.49
N ASP A 288 20.04 14.30 -9.00
CA ASP A 288 20.04 14.66 -7.58
C ASP A 288 19.14 13.72 -6.76
N ALA A 289 18.02 13.26 -7.33
CA ALA A 289 17.23 12.17 -6.74
C ALA A 289 18.06 10.89 -6.64
N ARG A 290 18.80 10.53 -7.71
CA ARG A 290 19.74 9.41 -7.71
C ARG A 290 20.76 9.52 -6.58
N LYS A 291 21.39 10.69 -6.39
CA LYS A 291 22.34 10.91 -5.28
C LYS A 291 21.71 10.67 -3.91
N ALA A 292 20.46 11.12 -3.71
CA ALA A 292 19.75 10.89 -2.47
C ALA A 292 19.53 9.38 -2.23
N ILE A 293 19.02 8.67 -3.24
CA ILE A 293 18.81 7.21 -3.21
C ILE A 293 20.12 6.46 -2.93
N GLU A 294 21.19 6.75 -3.68
CA GLU A 294 22.52 6.14 -3.50
C GLU A 294 23.05 6.32 -2.07
N SER A 295 22.85 7.50 -1.47
CA SER A 295 23.27 7.76 -0.09
C SER A 295 22.58 6.84 0.93
N ALA A 296 21.37 6.38 0.63
CA ALA A 296 20.55 5.57 1.53
C ALA A 296 20.66 4.06 1.27
N LYS A 297 21.06 3.61 0.06
CA LYS A 297 21.14 2.18 -0.32
C LYS A 297 21.94 1.34 0.67
N GLY A 298 23.15 1.79 0.99
CA GLY A 298 24.09 1.07 1.85
C GLY A 298 23.80 1.12 3.35
N TRP A 299 22.65 1.66 3.78
CA TRP A 299 22.43 1.98 5.18
C TRP A 299 22.07 0.77 6.05
N ASN A 300 23.07 0.22 6.72
CA ASN A 300 22.90 -0.83 7.73
C ASN A 300 22.68 -0.20 9.12
N LEU A 301 21.46 -0.26 9.65
CA LEU A 301 21.11 0.30 10.96
C LEU A 301 21.76 -0.47 12.09
N LYS A 302 21.85 -1.80 12.01
CA LYS A 302 22.41 -2.61 13.11
C LYS A 302 23.82 -2.20 13.48
N THR A 303 24.62 -1.72 12.52
CA THR A 303 26.00 -1.25 12.77
C THR A 303 26.09 0.23 13.08
N HIS A 304 25.21 1.08 12.53
CA HIS A 304 25.35 2.54 12.61
C HIS A 304 24.38 3.19 13.61
N ASP A 305 23.22 2.58 13.87
CA ASP A 305 22.18 3.07 14.77
C ASP A 305 21.34 1.89 15.33
N PRO A 306 21.86 1.17 16.35
CA PRO A 306 21.16 0.03 16.94
C PRO A 306 19.82 0.38 17.60
N HIS A 307 19.61 1.66 17.93
CA HIS A 307 18.33 2.12 18.46
C HIS A 307 17.30 2.17 17.33
N LEU A 308 17.63 2.83 16.23
CA LEU A 308 16.76 2.88 15.05
C LEU A 308 16.56 1.50 14.40
N ALA A 309 17.51 0.57 14.53
CA ALA A 309 17.31 -0.82 14.11
C ALA A 309 16.17 -1.52 14.87
N LYS A 310 16.07 -1.29 16.20
CA LYS A 310 14.94 -1.78 17.01
C LYS A 310 13.65 -1.06 16.66
N GLU A 311 13.74 0.20 16.27
CA GLU A 311 12.61 0.97 15.75
C GLU A 311 12.04 0.39 14.45
N LEU A 312 12.92 0.01 13.54
CA LEU A 312 12.54 -0.61 12.28
C LEU A 312 11.90 -1.99 12.50
N GLU A 313 12.47 -2.80 13.39
CA GLU A 313 11.90 -4.10 13.77
C GLU A 313 10.50 -3.93 14.38
N ALA A 314 10.34 -2.98 15.30
CA ALA A 314 9.05 -2.63 15.87
C ALA A 314 8.03 -2.17 14.82
N GLY A 315 8.43 -1.31 13.88
CA GLY A 315 7.57 -0.82 12.80
C GLY A 315 7.09 -1.94 11.89
N THR A 316 8.01 -2.76 11.40
CA THR A 316 7.70 -3.87 10.48
C THR A 316 6.80 -4.93 11.14
N VAL A 317 6.99 -5.20 12.44
CA VAL A 317 6.08 -6.08 13.20
C VAL A 317 4.70 -5.44 13.39
N THR A 318 4.63 -4.12 13.62
CA THR A 318 3.36 -3.38 13.77
C THR A 318 2.56 -3.41 12.47
N GLU A 319 3.19 -3.08 11.35
CA GLU A 319 2.61 -3.17 10.01
C GLU A 319 2.01 -4.57 9.80
N MET A 320 2.83 -5.61 10.00
CA MET A 320 2.40 -7.00 9.87
C MET A 320 1.20 -7.34 10.77
N ALA A 321 1.20 -6.87 12.02
CA ALA A 321 0.13 -7.13 12.96
C ALA A 321 -1.18 -6.41 12.61
N ILE A 322 -1.10 -5.18 12.08
CA ILE A 322 -2.27 -4.45 11.56
C ILE A 322 -2.87 -5.22 10.39
N SER A 323 -2.03 -5.65 9.43
CA SER A 323 -2.46 -6.54 8.36
C SER A 323 -3.11 -7.81 8.93
N CYS A 324 -2.58 -8.33 10.06
CA CYS A 324 -3.03 -9.60 10.68
C CYS A 324 -4.46 -9.46 11.12
N ALA A 325 -4.70 -8.45 11.93
CA ALA A 325 -5.98 -8.20 12.52
C ALA A 325 -7.04 -7.74 11.52
N ALA A 326 -6.66 -6.99 10.48
CA ALA A 326 -7.58 -6.61 9.43
C ALA A 326 -8.23 -7.83 8.76
N GLY A 327 -7.63 -9.03 8.86
CA GLY A 327 -8.13 -10.24 8.21
C GLY A 327 -8.00 -10.13 6.69
N LYS A 328 -7.09 -9.26 6.25
CA LYS A 328 -6.96 -8.84 4.86
C LYS A 328 -5.59 -9.23 4.35
N TRP A 329 -5.43 -10.54 4.36
CA TRP A 329 -4.31 -11.32 3.88
C TRP A 329 -4.58 -11.76 2.47
N ASP A 330 -3.53 -11.80 1.66
CA ASP A 330 -3.55 -12.36 0.31
C ASP A 330 -3.68 -13.90 0.32
N GLY A 331 -4.76 -14.40 0.93
CA GLY A 331 -5.03 -15.81 1.21
C GLY A 331 -4.98 -16.17 2.71
N ASP A 332 -5.56 -17.31 3.07
CA ASP A 332 -5.71 -17.76 4.47
C ASP A 332 -4.38 -18.18 5.15
N ASP A 333 -3.27 -18.27 4.41
CA ASP A 333 -1.98 -18.77 4.90
C ASP A 333 -0.76 -18.00 4.31
N PRO A 334 -0.26 -16.94 4.97
CA PRO A 334 0.97 -16.29 4.54
C PRO A 334 2.18 -17.23 4.75
N PRO A 335 3.15 -17.29 3.81
CA PRO A 335 4.28 -18.21 3.93
C PRO A 335 5.27 -17.80 5.04
N GLY A 336 5.91 -18.80 5.65
CA GLY A 336 7.03 -18.62 6.60
C GLY A 336 6.65 -18.05 7.98
N ASP A 337 7.54 -17.25 8.56
CA ASP A 337 7.42 -16.68 9.92
C ASP A 337 6.20 -15.74 10.07
N ARG A 338 5.79 -15.10 8.96
CA ARG A 338 4.59 -14.24 8.90
C ARG A 338 3.31 -15.07 9.09
N GLY A 339 3.27 -16.27 8.52
CA GLY A 339 2.25 -17.31 8.75
C GLY A 339 1.99 -17.58 10.22
N THR A 340 3.06 -17.80 10.99
CA THR A 340 2.97 -18.13 12.41
C THR A 340 2.46 -16.95 13.23
N LEU A 341 2.95 -15.73 12.95
CA LEU A 341 2.46 -14.53 13.64
C LEU A 341 0.96 -14.34 13.37
N CYS A 342 0.52 -14.43 12.12
CA CYS A 342 -0.88 -14.17 11.82
C CYS A 342 -1.81 -15.31 12.18
N ARG A 343 -1.39 -16.58 12.08
CA ARG A 343 -2.11 -17.68 12.71
C ARG A 343 -2.23 -17.48 14.22
N SER A 344 -1.19 -16.99 14.91
CA SER A 344 -1.31 -16.70 16.34
C SER A 344 -2.30 -15.56 16.67
N VAL A 345 -2.43 -14.58 15.78
CA VAL A 345 -3.43 -13.51 15.85
C VAL A 345 -4.84 -14.03 15.51
N LEU A 346 -4.97 -14.93 14.53
CA LEU A 346 -6.23 -15.46 13.99
C LEU A 346 -6.77 -16.70 14.73
N GLU A 347 -5.96 -17.66 15.16
CA GLU A 347 -6.38 -18.81 15.98
C GLU A 347 -6.97 -18.36 17.33
N ARG A 348 -6.55 -17.19 17.84
CA ARG A 348 -7.17 -16.55 18.99
C ARG A 348 -8.47 -15.81 18.66
N LYS A 349 -8.69 -15.45 17.40
CA LYS A 349 -9.99 -15.00 16.86
C LYS A 349 -10.97 -16.18 16.72
N MET A 350 -10.48 -17.42 16.50
CA MET A 350 -11.32 -18.62 16.33
C MET A 350 -11.58 -19.41 17.63
N ASN A 351 -10.58 -19.55 18.52
CA ASN A 351 -10.76 -20.24 19.80
C ASN A 351 -11.51 -19.40 20.86
N SER A 352 -11.72 -18.11 20.61
CA SER A 352 -12.60 -17.24 21.41
C SER A 352 -14.07 -17.25 20.93
N ILE A 353 -14.39 -17.97 19.84
CA ILE A 353 -15.76 -18.18 19.32
C ILE A 353 -16.48 -19.27 20.14
N GLY A 354 -16.19 -19.33 21.44
CA GLY A 354 -16.90 -20.12 22.43
C GLY A 354 -17.93 -19.26 23.18
N GLY A 355 -18.97 -18.79 22.49
CA GLY A 355 -20.26 -18.48 23.14
C GLY A 355 -20.45 -17.12 23.83
N THR A 356 -19.90 -16.00 23.36
CA THR A 356 -20.19 -14.66 23.93
C THR A 356 -20.57 -13.60 22.88
N THR A 357 -21.39 -12.63 23.30
CA THR A 357 -22.01 -11.60 22.45
C THR A 357 -20.99 -10.57 21.94
N GLY A 358 -21.22 -10.05 20.72
CA GLY A 358 -20.23 -9.32 19.91
C GLY A 358 -19.58 -8.07 20.52
N SER A 359 -20.10 -7.48 21.60
CA SER A 359 -19.50 -6.31 22.26
C SER A 359 -18.48 -6.65 23.34
N GLN A 360 -18.48 -7.89 23.87
CA GLN A 360 -17.44 -8.38 24.80
C GLN A 360 -16.23 -8.98 24.06
N LEU A 361 -16.41 -9.30 22.77
CA LEU A 361 -15.38 -9.82 21.87
C LEU A 361 -14.36 -8.75 21.47
N GLU A 362 -14.81 -7.51 21.26
CA GLU A 362 -13.95 -6.38 20.89
C GLU A 362 -12.98 -6.02 22.03
N SER A 363 -13.43 -6.04 23.28
CA SER A 363 -12.61 -5.61 24.42
C SER A 363 -11.48 -6.59 24.79
N GLU A 364 -11.65 -7.89 24.55
CA GLU A 364 -10.61 -8.90 24.82
C GLU A 364 -9.55 -8.98 23.71
N ILE A 365 -9.93 -8.75 22.45
CA ILE A 365 -9.00 -8.60 21.31
C ILE A 365 -8.10 -7.38 21.50
N ILE A 366 -8.69 -6.26 21.90
CA ILE A 366 -8.01 -5.03 22.29
C ILE A 366 -7.06 -5.32 23.47
N GLY A 367 -7.52 -6.06 24.47
CA GLY A 367 -6.73 -6.40 25.67
C GLY A 367 -5.46 -7.21 25.41
N LEU A 368 -5.36 -7.95 24.31
CA LEU A 368 -4.24 -8.87 24.06
C LEU A 368 -3.23 -8.34 23.04
N ALA A 369 -3.69 -7.66 21.99
CA ALA A 369 -2.82 -6.82 21.15
C ALA A 369 -2.19 -5.70 21.98
N ALA A 370 -2.95 -5.11 22.90
CA ALA A 370 -2.49 -4.04 23.77
C ALA A 370 -1.48 -4.47 24.86
N ASN A 371 -1.44 -5.73 25.28
CA ASN A 371 -0.62 -6.12 26.45
C ASN A 371 0.74 -6.76 26.12
N LEU A 372 0.96 -7.34 24.93
CA LEU A 372 2.17 -8.13 24.67
C LEU A 372 3.11 -7.60 23.57
N VAL A 373 2.59 -7.07 22.46
CA VAL A 373 3.42 -6.68 21.29
C VAL A 373 3.46 -5.16 21.11
N MET A 374 2.34 -4.49 21.36
CA MET A 374 2.15 -3.07 21.08
C MET A 374 2.84 -2.05 22.00
N PRO A 375 2.92 -2.22 23.32
CA PRO A 375 3.62 -1.25 24.17
C PRO A 375 5.11 -1.13 23.82
N PHE A 376 5.65 -2.17 23.19
CA PHE A 376 7.00 -2.20 22.65
C PHE A 376 7.02 -1.56 21.26
N ALA A 377 6.16 -2.00 20.34
CA ALA A 377 6.20 -1.53 18.95
C ALA A 377 6.00 -0.01 18.80
N LEU A 378 5.15 0.58 19.61
CA LEU A 378 4.79 2.00 19.54
C LEU A 378 5.71 2.94 20.32
N LYS A 379 6.58 2.37 21.17
CA LYS A 379 7.68 3.12 21.79
C LYS A 379 8.78 3.47 20.77
N PHE A 380 8.76 2.81 19.62
CA PHE A 380 9.90 2.68 18.72
C PHE A 380 9.53 2.92 17.25
N THR A 381 8.37 3.49 16.89
CA THR A 381 8.09 3.83 15.48
C THR A 381 8.14 5.33 15.17
N GLY A 382 8.58 6.13 16.14
CA GLY A 382 8.55 7.59 16.09
C GLY A 382 9.20 8.13 14.83
N MET A 383 10.47 7.82 14.56
CA MET A 383 11.16 8.49 13.47
C MET A 383 10.56 8.23 12.07
N PHE A 384 10.08 7.00 11.79
CA PHE A 384 9.58 6.65 10.46
C PHE A 384 8.22 7.26 10.15
N TRP A 385 7.35 7.42 11.16
CA TRP A 385 6.05 8.07 10.98
C TRP A 385 6.10 9.58 11.22
N ASP A 386 6.93 10.05 12.15
CA ASP A 386 7.09 11.47 12.47
C ASP A 386 7.58 12.25 11.23
N VAL A 387 8.44 11.66 10.39
CA VAL A 387 8.90 12.33 9.17
C VAL A 387 7.78 12.59 8.16
N HIS A 388 6.72 11.78 8.14
CA HIS A 388 5.58 12.03 7.25
C HIS A 388 4.89 13.33 7.62
N GLY A 389 4.50 13.48 8.89
CA GLY A 389 3.84 14.68 9.37
C GLY A 389 4.75 15.91 9.36
N GLN A 390 6.02 15.76 9.76
CA GLN A 390 6.95 16.89 9.85
C GLN A 390 7.38 17.44 8.48
N TYR A 391 7.50 16.57 7.47
CA TYR A 391 8.00 16.96 6.14
C TYR A 391 6.95 16.88 5.04
N HIS A 392 5.69 16.62 5.40
CA HIS A 392 4.53 16.60 4.50
C HIS A 392 4.77 15.72 3.27
N ILE A 393 5.28 14.50 3.49
CA ILE A 393 5.77 13.64 2.39
C ILE A 393 4.64 13.33 1.40
N LEU A 394 3.48 12.92 1.89
CA LEU A 394 2.35 12.51 1.04
C LEU A 394 1.76 13.72 0.31
N GLU A 395 1.62 14.86 1.00
CA GLU A 395 1.09 16.09 0.41
C GLU A 395 2.01 16.63 -0.69
N ARG A 396 3.33 16.57 -0.48
CA ARG A 396 4.32 17.00 -1.49
C ARG A 396 4.40 16.04 -2.68
N LEU A 397 4.18 14.75 -2.46
CA LEU A 397 4.11 13.77 -3.55
C LEU A 397 2.80 13.91 -4.36
N ALA A 398 1.69 14.28 -3.70
CA ALA A 398 0.38 14.51 -4.33
C ALA A 398 0.19 15.94 -4.85
N GLU A 399 1.19 16.81 -4.76
CA GLU A 399 1.10 18.19 -5.18
C GLU A 399 0.74 18.27 -6.68
N GLY A 400 -0.38 18.93 -7.00
CA GLY A 400 -0.88 19.07 -8.37
C GLY A 400 -1.67 17.88 -8.92
N VAL A 401 -1.93 16.85 -8.10
CA VAL A 401 -2.70 15.65 -8.48
C VAL A 401 -4.20 15.80 -8.18
N GLY A 402 -4.58 16.47 -7.08
CA GLY A 402 -5.99 16.55 -6.69
C GLY A 402 -6.32 17.71 -5.75
N SER A 403 -7.61 17.86 -5.46
CA SER A 403 -8.17 18.93 -4.63
C SER A 403 -8.36 18.49 -3.17
N ASN A 404 -8.55 19.46 -2.28
CA ASN A 404 -8.91 19.20 -0.87
C ASN A 404 -10.25 18.46 -0.69
N SER A 405 -11.03 18.26 -1.77
CA SER A 405 -12.29 17.52 -1.75
C SER A 405 -12.13 16.04 -2.13
N GLY A 406 -10.91 15.54 -2.33
CA GLY A 406 -10.65 14.14 -2.71
C GLY A 406 -10.95 13.83 -4.18
N HIS A 407 -11.02 14.86 -5.04
CA HIS A 407 -11.15 14.68 -6.48
C HIS A 407 -9.81 14.89 -7.17
N TYR A 408 -9.54 14.08 -8.19
CA TYR A 408 -8.39 14.31 -9.06
C TYR A 408 -8.59 15.59 -9.87
N SER A 409 -7.52 16.36 -10.06
CA SER A 409 -7.54 17.60 -10.83
C SER A 409 -6.52 17.49 -11.95
N PHE A 410 -7.01 17.48 -13.18
CA PHE A 410 -6.17 17.51 -14.38
C PHE A 410 -6.08 18.95 -14.88
N ALA A 411 -4.86 19.42 -15.18
CA ALA A 411 -4.69 20.69 -15.87
C ALA A 411 -5.53 20.68 -17.16
N GLN A 412 -6.45 21.64 -17.31
CA GLN A 412 -7.18 21.83 -18.55
C GLN A 412 -6.19 22.11 -19.68
N LYS A 413 -6.29 21.33 -20.77
CA LYS A 413 -5.46 21.50 -21.97
C LYS A 413 -5.76 22.81 -22.69
#